data_AF-A0A9X0D917-F1
#
_entry.id   AF-A0A9X0D917-F1
#
_cell.length_a   1.000
_cell.length_b   1.000
_cell.length_c   1.000
_cell.angle_alpha   90.00
_cell.angle_beta   90.00
_cell.angle_gamma   90.00
#
_symmetry.space_group_name_H-M   'P 1'
#
loop_
_entity.id
_entity.type
_entity.pdbx_description
1 polymer ?
#
loop_
_entity_poly.entity_id
_entity_poly.type
_entity_poly.pdbx_seq_one_letter_code
_entity_poly.pdbx_strand_id
1 'polypeptide(L)'
;MVTQQLVKVIRPHGVQSSSFEFKPYVKDIYQCTLMRLKAADIDQEVKERAISCMGQILCSLGDELGQQLSQCLPIFLDRLRNEITRLTTVKAYSLIAGSPLRIDLTPILGDSMPILASFLRKNQRALKLSTLTTLNVLVTNYGYLLTQENISGVLN
;
A
#
# COMPACT_ATOMS: atom_id res chain seq x y z
N MET A 1 -5.17 -6.27 -13.74
CA MET A 1 -4.17 -7.34 -14.00
C MET A 1 -4.66 -8.63 -13.41
N VAL A 2 -4.50 -9.75 -14.13
CA VAL A 2 -4.90 -11.10 -13.67
C VAL A 2 -4.25 -11.46 -12.33
N THR A 3 -2.96 -11.11 -12.16
CA THR A 3 -2.19 -11.34 -10.93
C THR A 3 -2.87 -10.76 -9.68
N GLN A 4 -3.50 -9.59 -9.78
CA GLN A 4 -4.20 -8.99 -8.63
C GLN A 4 -5.40 -9.83 -8.16
N GLN A 5 -6.15 -10.40 -9.11
CA GLN A 5 -7.28 -11.28 -8.77
C GLN A 5 -6.79 -12.64 -8.30
N LEU A 6 -5.73 -13.16 -8.92
CA LEU A 6 -5.10 -14.41 -8.52
C LEU A 6 -4.66 -14.39 -7.05
N VAL A 7 -4.03 -13.31 -6.59
CA VAL A 7 -3.59 -13.16 -5.18
C VAL A 7 -4.77 -13.31 -4.20
N LYS A 8 -5.94 -12.77 -4.53
CA LYS A 8 -7.15 -12.88 -3.68
C LYS A 8 -7.69 -14.31 -3.60
N VAL A 9 -7.51 -15.10 -4.66
CA VAL A 9 -7.95 -16.50 -4.73
C VAL A 9 -6.96 -17.41 -4.02
N ILE A 10 -5.66 -17.15 -4.20
CA ILE A 10 -4.57 -17.93 -3.61
C ILE A 10 -4.60 -17.88 -2.08
N ARG A 11 -4.90 -16.70 -1.50
CA ARG A 11 -5.08 -16.54 -0.06
C ARG A 11 -6.33 -15.71 0.26
N PRO A 12 -7.51 -16.34 0.38
CA PRO A 12 -8.73 -15.63 0.74
C PRO A 12 -8.69 -15.23 2.21
N HIS A 13 -9.06 -13.97 2.51
CA HIS A 13 -9.24 -13.53 3.90
C HIS A 13 -10.70 -13.74 4.33
N GLY A 14 -10.92 -14.38 5.48
CA GLY A 14 -12.26 -14.56 6.06
C GLY A 14 -13.03 -15.81 5.59
N VAL A 15 -12.38 -16.73 4.88
CA VAL A 15 -12.93 -18.05 4.50
C VAL A 15 -12.04 -19.13 5.11
N GLN A 16 -12.63 -20.27 5.49
CA GLN A 16 -11.86 -21.43 5.98
C GLN A 16 -10.77 -21.80 4.96
N SER A 17 -9.57 -22.00 5.49
CA SER A 17 -8.28 -22.14 4.80
C SER A 17 -8.38 -22.89 3.48
N SER A 18 -7.92 -22.26 2.39
CA SER A 18 -7.71 -23.00 1.15
C SER A 18 -6.67 -24.10 1.41
N SER A 19 -6.88 -25.29 0.84
CA SER A 19 -5.89 -26.37 0.85
C SER A 19 -4.66 -26.07 -0.02
N PHE A 20 -4.59 -24.87 -0.60
CA PHE A 20 -3.57 -24.47 -1.53
C PHE A 20 -2.34 -23.93 -0.80
N GLU A 21 -1.20 -24.60 -1.01
CA GLU A 21 0.08 -24.15 -0.49
C GLU A 21 0.63 -23.00 -1.35
N PHE A 22 0.38 -21.75 -0.93
CA PHE A 22 0.74 -20.57 -1.71
C PHE A 22 2.18 -20.09 -1.53
N LYS A 23 2.83 -20.47 -0.42
CA LYS A 23 4.16 -19.98 -0.03
C LYS A 23 5.23 -20.11 -1.13
N PRO A 24 5.32 -21.22 -1.89
CA PRO A 24 6.31 -21.37 -2.95
C PRO A 24 6.22 -20.29 -4.04
N TYR A 25 5.03 -19.73 -4.27
CA TYR A 25 4.76 -18.80 -5.37
C TYR A 25 4.90 -17.33 -4.97
N VAL A 26 4.98 -17.02 -3.68
CA VAL A 26 4.98 -15.63 -3.17
C VAL A 26 6.11 -14.81 -3.77
N LYS A 27 7.32 -15.38 -3.81
CA LYS A 27 8.52 -14.70 -4.30
C LYS A 27 8.40 -14.32 -5.77
N ASP A 28 7.90 -15.23 -6.61
CA ASP A 28 7.76 -15.01 -8.05
C ASP A 28 6.66 -13.99 -8.36
N ILE A 29 5.53 -14.08 -7.64
CA ILE A 29 4.42 -13.12 -7.76
C ILE A 29 4.87 -11.71 -7.34
N TYR A 30 5.64 -11.60 -6.25
CA TYR A 30 6.21 -10.34 -5.81
C TYR A 30 7.20 -9.79 -6.85
N GLN A 31 8.16 -10.61 -7.29
CA GLN A 31 9.25 -10.17 -8.18
C GLN A 31 8.71 -9.68 -9.54
N CYS A 32 7.74 -10.39 -10.13
CA CYS A 32 7.16 -9.97 -11.41
C CYS A 32 6.45 -8.62 -11.32
N THR A 33 5.79 -8.33 -10.19
CA THR A 33 5.11 -7.06 -9.95
C THR A 33 6.12 -5.95 -9.61
N LEU A 34 7.17 -6.27 -8.85
CA LEU A 34 8.21 -5.33 -8.45
C LEU A 34 8.92 -4.72 -9.65
N MET A 35 9.23 -5.52 -10.68
CA MET A 35 9.86 -5.02 -11.91
C MET A 35 9.03 -3.92 -12.57
N ARG A 36 7.70 -4.08 -12.62
CA ARG A 36 6.79 -3.06 -13.17
C ARG A 36 6.63 -1.86 -12.25
N LEU A 37 6.66 -2.07 -10.93
CA LEU A 37 6.56 -0.99 -9.95
C LEU A 37 7.78 -0.05 -10.00
N LYS A 38 8.98 -0.60 -10.27
CA LYS A 38 10.23 0.17 -10.38
C LYS A 38 10.44 0.86 -11.73
N ALA A 39 9.73 0.42 -12.77
CA ALA A 39 9.92 0.95 -14.12
C ALA A 39 9.54 2.44 -14.21
N ALA A 40 10.51 3.28 -14.59
CA ALA A 40 10.31 4.71 -14.73
C ALA A 40 9.67 5.07 -16.09
N ASP A 41 10.04 4.37 -17.15
CA ASP A 41 9.64 4.67 -18.52
C ASP A 41 8.65 3.63 -19.06
N ILE A 42 7.46 3.65 -18.46
CA ILE A 42 6.30 2.88 -18.91
C ILE A 42 5.06 3.76 -18.83
N ASP A 43 4.05 3.36 -19.57
CA ASP A 43 2.74 4.00 -19.62
C ASP A 43 2.13 4.19 -18.21
N GLN A 44 1.44 5.32 -18.03
CA GLN A 44 0.84 5.70 -16.75
C GLN A 44 -0.15 4.66 -16.25
N GLU A 45 -1.01 4.11 -17.11
CA GLU A 45 -2.00 3.12 -16.71
C GLU A 45 -1.27 1.87 -16.17
N VAL A 46 -0.18 1.46 -16.83
CA VAL A 46 0.62 0.31 -16.39
C VAL A 46 1.25 0.56 -15.01
N LYS A 47 1.73 1.78 -14.73
CA LYS A 47 2.23 2.15 -13.38
C LYS A 47 1.14 2.05 -12.32
N GLU A 48 -0.03 2.61 -12.59
CA GLU A 48 -1.15 2.58 -11.65
C GLU A 48 -1.64 1.15 -11.39
N ARG A 49 -1.64 0.30 -12.43
CA ARG A 49 -1.95 -1.13 -12.28
C ARG A 49 -0.89 -1.86 -11.48
N ALA A 50 0.40 -1.54 -11.64
CA ALA A 50 1.48 -2.13 -10.85
C ALA A 50 1.37 -1.76 -9.37
N ILE A 51 1.08 -0.49 -9.05
CA ILE A 51 0.86 -0.01 -7.67
C ILE A 51 -0.32 -0.75 -7.04
N SER A 52 -1.45 -0.81 -7.75
CA SER A 52 -2.66 -1.49 -7.26
C SER A 52 -2.43 -2.98 -7.04
N CYS A 53 -1.70 -3.63 -7.95
CA CYS A 53 -1.37 -5.04 -7.86
C CYS A 53 -0.43 -5.31 -6.67
N MET A 54 0.62 -4.49 -6.50
CA MET A 54 1.53 -4.63 -5.37
C MET A 54 0.82 -4.36 -4.04
N GLY A 55 -0.10 -3.39 -3.99
CA GLY A 55 -0.92 -3.16 -2.81
C GLY A 55 -1.74 -4.38 -2.41
N GLN A 56 -2.29 -5.12 -3.38
CA GLN A 56 -3.00 -6.37 -3.11
C GLN A 56 -2.05 -7.49 -2.63
N ILE A 57 -0.86 -7.58 -3.21
CA ILE A 57 0.19 -8.53 -2.79
C ILE A 57 0.57 -8.26 -1.34
N LEU A 58 0.88 -7.02 -0.97
CA LEU A 58 1.21 -6.65 0.40
C LEU A 58 0.04 -6.90 1.36
N CYS A 59 -1.19 -6.61 0.92
CA CYS A 59 -2.40 -6.86 1.71
C CYS A 59 -2.64 -8.35 1.99
N SER A 60 -2.21 -9.25 1.10
CA SER A 60 -2.54 -10.70 1.19
C SER A 60 -1.37 -11.61 1.47
N LEU A 61 -0.15 -11.20 1.18
CA LEU A 61 1.05 -12.03 1.25
C LEU A 61 2.18 -11.31 2.00
N GLY A 62 1.93 -10.12 2.55
CA GLY A 62 2.98 -9.25 3.10
C GLY A 62 3.72 -9.81 4.32
N ASP A 63 3.08 -10.69 5.07
CA ASP A 63 3.67 -11.45 6.18
C ASP A 63 4.70 -12.50 5.73
N GLU A 64 4.61 -12.99 4.50
CA GLU A 64 5.57 -13.94 3.92
C GLU A 64 6.75 -13.25 3.18
N LEU A 65 6.75 -11.91 3.07
CA LEU A 65 7.76 -11.18 2.29
C LEU A 65 9.06 -10.89 3.05
N GLY A 66 9.02 -10.84 4.38
CA GLY A 66 10.20 -10.55 5.21
C GLY A 66 10.97 -9.32 4.72
N GLN A 67 12.25 -9.50 4.35
CA GLN A 67 13.13 -8.41 3.87
C GLN A 67 12.64 -7.71 2.59
N GLN A 68 11.82 -8.37 1.77
CA GLN A 68 11.27 -7.77 0.55
C GLN A 68 10.30 -6.62 0.88
N LEU A 69 9.63 -6.69 2.03
CA LEU A 69 8.75 -5.62 2.50
C LEU A 69 9.52 -4.32 2.70
N SER A 70 10.69 -4.38 3.37
CA SER A 70 11.56 -3.22 3.62
C SER A 70 12.07 -2.56 2.34
N GLN A 71 12.17 -3.31 1.23
CA GLN A 71 12.53 -2.76 -0.08
C GLN A 71 11.33 -2.16 -0.83
N CYS A 72 10.13 -2.70 -0.58
CA CYS A 72 8.92 -2.29 -1.29
C CYS A 72 8.31 -0.99 -0.73
N LEU A 73 8.28 -0.85 0.60
CA LEU A 73 7.65 0.29 1.26
C LEU A 73 8.24 1.65 0.85
N PRO A 74 9.58 1.84 0.75
CA PRO A 74 10.15 3.09 0.25
C PRO A 74 9.69 3.45 -1.17
N ILE A 75 9.50 2.45 -2.03
CA ILE A 75 8.99 2.68 -3.40
C ILE A 75 7.56 3.23 -3.34
N PHE A 76 6.72 2.71 -2.45
CA PHE A 76 5.38 3.26 -2.21
C PHE A 76 5.44 4.70 -1.73
N LEU A 77 6.36 5.04 -0.83
CA LEU A 77 6.55 6.41 -0.36
C LEU A 77 6.95 7.35 -1.51
N ASP A 78 7.84 6.92 -2.40
CA ASP A 78 8.20 7.69 -3.61
C ASP A 78 7.02 7.86 -4.57
N ARG A 79 6.22 6.80 -4.78
CA ARG A 79 5.00 6.87 -5.61
C ARG A 79 3.93 7.76 -4.97
N LEU A 80 3.91 7.87 -3.64
CA LEU A 80 3.02 8.76 -2.91
C LEU A 80 3.41 10.23 -3.14
N ARG A 81 4.71 10.54 -3.16
CA ARG A 81 5.23 11.90 -3.43
C ARG A 81 4.99 12.35 -4.88
N ASN A 82 4.86 11.40 -5.81
CA ASN A 82 4.67 11.70 -7.23
C ASN A 82 3.21 12.05 -7.57
N GLU A 83 3.01 13.23 -8.16
CA GLU A 83 1.70 13.78 -8.53
C GLU A 83 0.86 12.88 -9.44
N ILE A 84 1.50 12.16 -10.35
CA ILE A 84 0.82 11.27 -11.30
C ILE A 84 0.27 10.05 -10.55
N THR A 85 1.05 9.49 -9.62
CA THR A 85 0.74 8.19 -8.98
C THR A 85 0.12 8.30 -7.58
N ARG A 86 0.08 9.50 -6.97
CA ARG A 86 -0.32 9.66 -5.56
C ARG A 86 -1.72 9.14 -5.25
N LEU A 87 -2.72 9.39 -6.09
CA LEU A 87 -4.10 8.93 -5.83
C LEU A 87 -4.18 7.40 -5.74
N THR A 88 -3.58 6.71 -6.71
CA THR A 88 -3.56 5.24 -6.76
C THR A 88 -2.75 4.67 -5.60
N THR A 89 -1.66 5.35 -5.23
CA THR A 89 -0.82 4.96 -4.08
C THR A 89 -1.56 5.12 -2.75
N VAL A 90 -2.31 6.21 -2.55
CA VAL A 90 -3.14 6.42 -1.36
C VAL A 90 -4.14 5.27 -1.19
N LYS A 91 -4.86 4.90 -2.26
CA LYS A 91 -5.83 3.79 -2.21
C LYS A 91 -5.16 2.45 -1.89
N ALA A 92 -4.03 2.17 -2.53
CA ALA A 92 -3.27 0.97 -2.26
C ALA A 92 -2.72 0.95 -0.81
N TYR A 93 -2.29 2.10 -0.29
CA TYR A 93 -1.81 2.22 1.08
C TYR A 93 -2.92 1.99 2.11
N SER A 94 -4.13 2.52 1.88
CA SER A 94 -5.30 2.21 2.70
C SER A 94 -5.62 0.72 2.72
N LEU A 95 -5.51 0.04 1.58
CA LEU A 95 -5.75 -1.41 1.48
C LEU A 95 -4.72 -2.21 2.30
N ILE A 96 -3.45 -1.82 2.24
CA ILE A 96 -2.37 -2.45 3.00
C ILE A 96 -2.58 -2.22 4.50
N ALA A 97 -2.80 -0.98 4.91
CA ALA A 97 -3.01 -0.63 6.31
C ALA A 97 -4.28 -1.26 6.90
N GLY A 98 -5.30 -1.49 6.06
CA GLY A 98 -6.54 -2.16 6.44
C GLY A 98 -6.46 -3.68 6.49
N SER A 99 -5.35 -4.29 6.05
CA SER A 99 -5.19 -5.74 6.02
C SER A 99 -5.21 -6.36 7.43
N PRO A 100 -5.80 -7.56 7.59
CA PRO A 100 -5.71 -8.32 8.84
C PRO A 100 -4.28 -8.80 9.16
N LEU A 101 -3.35 -8.77 8.20
CA LEU A 101 -1.97 -9.24 8.40
C LEU A 101 -1.14 -8.35 9.33
N ARG A 102 -1.54 -7.08 9.53
CA ARG A 102 -0.83 -6.11 10.38
C ARG A 102 0.67 -6.04 10.10
N ILE A 103 1.04 -5.95 8.83
CA ILE A 103 2.45 -5.85 8.42
C ILE A 103 3.10 -4.59 8.99
N ASP A 104 4.40 -4.63 9.25
CA ASP A 104 5.11 -3.47 9.78
C ASP A 104 5.20 -2.33 8.76
N LEU A 105 4.52 -1.22 9.05
CA LEU A 105 4.53 0.01 8.25
C LEU A 105 5.40 1.11 8.85
N THR A 106 6.03 0.87 10.01
CA THR A 106 6.89 1.83 10.71
C THR A 106 7.92 2.51 9.79
N PRO A 107 8.57 1.81 8.83
CA PRO A 107 9.61 2.43 7.98
C PRO A 107 9.14 3.61 7.13
N ILE A 108 7.85 3.72 6.83
CA ILE A 108 7.30 4.81 6.00
C ILE A 108 6.22 5.63 6.72
N LEU A 109 5.81 5.22 7.92
CA LEU A 109 4.68 5.84 8.62
C LEU A 109 4.98 7.30 8.98
N GLY A 110 6.17 7.57 9.51
CA GLY A 110 6.56 8.94 9.91
C GLY A 110 6.56 9.92 8.74
N ASP A 111 7.08 9.52 7.59
CA ASP A 111 7.14 10.34 6.38
C ASP A 111 5.80 10.45 5.64
N SER A 112 5.01 9.38 5.62
CA SER A 112 3.76 9.34 4.86
C SER A 112 2.66 10.19 5.50
N MET A 113 2.65 10.32 6.83
CA MET A 113 1.61 11.06 7.56
C MET A 113 1.55 12.55 7.17
N PRO A 114 2.65 13.34 7.20
CA PRO A 114 2.65 14.72 6.72
C PRO A 114 2.27 14.85 5.23
N ILE A 115 2.71 13.90 4.40
CA ILE A 115 2.39 13.90 2.97
C ILE A 115 0.90 13.74 2.76
N LEU A 116 0.28 12.76 3.42
CA LEU A 116 -1.17 12.54 3.39
C LEU A 116 -1.92 13.77 3.90
N ALA A 117 -1.51 14.35 5.02
CA ALA A 117 -2.10 15.58 5.54
C ALA A 117 -2.07 16.73 4.51
N SER A 118 -0.95 16.90 3.79
CA SER A 118 -0.83 17.91 2.74
C SER A 118 -1.83 17.73 1.59
N PHE A 119 -2.27 16.49 1.32
CA PHE A 119 -3.24 16.20 0.27
C PHE A 119 -4.66 16.67 0.61
N LEU A 120 -4.99 16.83 1.89
CA LEU A 120 -6.28 17.38 2.33
C LEU A 120 -6.47 18.83 1.89
N ARG A 121 -5.37 19.56 1.66
CA ARG A 121 -5.37 20.96 1.19
C ARG A 121 -5.40 21.08 -0.34
N LYS A 122 -5.32 19.96 -1.08
CA LYS A 122 -5.34 19.98 -2.56
C LYS A 122 -6.77 20.10 -3.09
N ASN A 123 -6.95 20.81 -4.20
CA ASN A 123 -8.24 20.96 -4.88
C ASN A 123 -8.60 19.74 -5.76
N GLN A 124 -8.52 18.52 -5.20
CA GLN A 124 -8.83 17.28 -5.89
C GLN A 124 -9.72 16.40 -5.01
N ARG A 125 -11.03 16.36 -5.28
CA ARG A 125 -12.02 15.67 -4.43
C ARG A 125 -11.70 14.20 -4.18
N ALA A 126 -11.37 13.45 -5.22
CA ALA A 126 -11.05 12.03 -5.11
C ALA A 126 -9.82 11.76 -4.23
N LEU A 127 -8.81 12.64 -4.31
CA LEU A 127 -7.61 12.53 -3.49
C LEU A 127 -7.91 12.83 -2.02
N LYS A 128 -8.67 13.89 -1.74
CA LYS A 128 -9.08 14.24 -0.37
C LYS A 128 -9.84 13.10 0.31
N LEU A 129 -10.86 12.55 -0.37
CA LEU A 129 -11.65 11.43 0.18
C LEU A 129 -10.79 10.20 0.43
N SER A 130 -9.98 9.78 -0.55
CA SER A 130 -9.11 8.61 -0.38
C SER A 130 -8.09 8.82 0.74
N THR A 131 -7.57 10.05 0.88
CA THR A 131 -6.63 10.42 1.94
C THR A 131 -7.26 10.35 3.31
N LEU A 132 -8.48 10.89 3.49
CA LEU A 132 -9.22 10.80 4.76
C LEU A 132 -9.48 9.34 5.15
N THR A 133 -9.93 8.51 4.21
CA THR A 133 -10.09 7.06 4.45
C THR A 133 -8.78 6.43 4.88
N THR A 134 -7.68 6.74 4.21
CA THR A 134 -6.34 6.19 4.51
C THR A 134 -5.87 6.61 5.90
N LEU A 135 -5.98 7.90 6.24
CA LEU A 135 -5.61 8.43 7.55
C LEU A 135 -6.43 7.77 8.67
N ASN A 136 -7.75 7.61 8.47
CA ASN A 136 -8.61 6.94 9.43
C ASN A 136 -8.16 5.48 9.68
N VAL A 137 -7.85 4.75 8.61
CA VAL A 137 -7.36 3.36 8.70
C VAL A 137 -6.00 3.30 9.40
N LEU A 138 -5.06 4.21 9.08
CA LEU A 138 -3.74 4.27 9.71
C LEU A 138 -3.85 4.57 11.21
N VAL A 139 -4.64 5.57 11.59
CA VAL A 139 -4.84 5.92 13.00
C VAL A 139 -5.52 4.78 13.76
N THR A 140 -6.52 4.13 13.16
CA THR A 140 -7.22 3.00 13.81
C THR A 140 -6.31 1.79 14.03
N ASN A 141 -5.43 1.49 13.06
CA ASN A 141 -4.67 0.24 13.05
C ASN A 141 -3.22 0.37 13.53
N TYR A 142 -2.64 1.57 13.41
CA TYR A 142 -1.24 1.88 13.71
C TYR A 142 -1.09 3.11 14.60
N GLY A 143 -2.19 3.61 15.20
CA GLY A 143 -2.17 4.83 16.02
C GLY A 143 -1.20 4.77 17.20
N TYR A 144 -0.91 3.58 17.73
CA TYR A 144 0.07 3.36 18.81
C TYR A 144 1.52 3.64 18.40
N LEU A 145 1.81 3.72 17.09
CA LEU A 145 3.13 4.06 16.53
C LEU A 145 3.24 5.54 16.13
N LEU A 146 2.14 6.30 16.18
CA LEU A 146 2.11 7.69 15.75
C LEU A 146 2.58 8.61 16.87
N THR A 147 3.50 9.53 16.53
CA THR A 147 3.93 10.60 17.43
C THR A 147 3.03 11.84 17.26
N GLN A 148 3.07 12.77 18.22
CA GLN A 148 2.33 14.02 18.11
C GLN A 148 2.71 14.84 16.88
N GLU A 149 3.98 14.82 16.49
CA GLU A 149 4.48 15.49 15.30
C GLU A 149 3.77 14.96 14.04
N ASN A 150 3.60 13.63 13.92
CA ASN A 150 2.94 13.01 12.77
C ASN A 150 1.45 13.37 12.67
N ILE A 151 0.79 13.62 13.80
CA ILE A 151 -0.65 13.94 13.88
C ILE A 151 -0.91 15.43 13.66
N SER A 152 0.03 16.29 14.08
CA SER A 152 -0.12 17.76 14.01
C SER A 152 -0.49 18.29 12.61
N GLY A 153 0.03 17.66 11.55
CA GLY A 153 -0.27 18.06 10.17
C GLY A 153 -1.72 17.80 9.75
N VAL A 154 -2.39 16.83 10.37
CA VAL A 154 -3.78 16.44 10.06
C VAL A 154 -4.78 17.35 10.78
N LEU A 155 -4.43 17.85 11.97
CA LEU A 155 -5.30 18.66 12.83
C LEU A 155 -5.29 20.16 12.49
N ASN A 156 -4.34 20.62 11.66
CA ASN A 156 -4.18 22.01 11.22
C ASN A 156 -4.58 22.21 9.74
#